data_AF-A0A6M2BBX8-F1
#
_entry.id   AF-A0A6M2BBX8-F1
#
_cell.length_a   1.000
_cell.length_b   1.000
_cell.length_c   1.000
_cell.angle_alpha   90.00
_cell.angle_beta   90.00
_cell.angle_gamma   90.00
#
_symmetry.space_group_name_H-M   'P 1'
#
loop_
_entity.id
_entity.type
_entity.pdbx_description
1 polymer ?
#
loop_
_entity_poly.entity_id
_entity_poly.type
_entity_poly.pdbx_seq_one_letter_code
_entity_poly.pdbx_strand_id
1 'polypeptide(L)'
;MSEQNAIQVAVDKTAVSKELLNSVVSQLLPALESALSATIVNSISLQLTTLANSPTISKKDFAAINGISSAVLEKWIANGVVLLAPTPSTTITQQRKNRKTGQMQTVVMERHGNALINLEAWREKNRQQAIKCRYINR
;
A
#
# COMPACT_ATOMS: atom_id res chain seq x y z
N MET A 1 -26.65 40.39 60.07
CA MET A 1 -26.40 41.09 58.79
C MET A 1 -24.91 41.31 58.65
N SER A 2 -24.27 40.55 57.78
CA SER A 2 -23.21 41.00 56.85
C SER A 2 -22.60 39.75 56.24
N GLU A 3 -23.06 39.48 55.02
CA GLU A 3 -22.45 38.59 54.05
C GLU A 3 -20.99 38.99 53.83
N GLN A 4 -20.07 38.02 53.79
CA GLN A 4 -18.83 38.16 53.04
C GLN A 4 -18.21 36.78 52.76
N ASN A 5 -18.33 36.39 51.48
CA ASN A 5 -17.40 35.60 50.68
C ASN A 5 -17.22 34.12 51.06
N ALA A 6 -17.97 33.16 50.52
CA ALA A 6 -18.11 32.84 49.09
C ALA A 6 -16.80 32.99 48.28
N ILE A 7 -16.36 31.87 47.71
CA ILE A 7 -15.32 31.73 46.68
C ILE A 7 -13.87 31.59 47.19
N GLN A 8 -13.57 30.42 47.78
CA GLN A 8 -12.26 29.78 47.61
C GLN A 8 -12.44 28.29 47.30
N VAL A 9 -13.34 27.95 46.39
CA VAL A 9 -13.15 26.75 45.57
C VAL A 9 -12.32 27.22 44.39
N ALA A 10 -11.00 27.28 44.60
CA ALA A 10 -10.08 27.36 43.49
C ALA A 10 -10.34 26.11 42.65
N VAL A 11 -11.02 26.31 41.53
CA VAL A 11 -11.08 25.32 40.46
C VAL A 11 -9.64 25.01 40.10
N ASP A 12 -9.16 23.85 40.57
CA ASP A 12 -7.89 23.28 40.14
C ASP A 12 -8.00 23.06 38.63
N LYS A 13 -7.58 24.08 37.89
CA LYS A 13 -7.33 23.99 36.46
C LYS A 13 -6.19 22.99 36.29
N THR A 14 -6.54 21.71 36.19
CA THR A 14 -5.81 20.65 35.49
C THR A 14 -4.32 20.95 35.36
N ALA A 15 -3.62 21.02 36.49
CA ALA A 15 -2.17 21.00 36.48
C ALA A 15 -1.80 19.57 36.17
N VAL A 16 -1.79 19.21 34.89
CA VAL A 16 -1.18 17.97 34.45
C VAL A 16 0.26 18.06 34.91
N SER A 17 0.59 17.34 36.00
CA SER A 17 1.95 17.35 36.55
C SER A 17 2.91 17.01 35.43
N LYS A 18 4.02 17.74 35.34
CA LYS A 18 5.12 17.44 34.41
C LYS A 18 5.57 15.99 34.56
N GLU A 19 5.42 15.41 35.75
CA GLU A 19 5.74 14.00 36.02
C GLU A 19 4.77 13.04 35.35
N LEU A 20 3.47 13.38 35.30
CA LEU A 20 2.47 12.61 34.58
C LEU A 20 2.73 12.67 33.07
N LEU A 21 3.03 13.86 32.53
CA LEU A 21 3.41 14.02 31.13
C LEU A 21 4.68 13.22 30.80
N ASN A 22 5.71 13.30 31.63
CA ASN A 22 6.94 12.56 31.43
C ASN A 22 6.70 11.04 31.49
N SER A 23 5.87 10.57 32.42
CA SER A 23 5.49 9.16 32.52
C SER A 23 4.76 8.67 31.27
N VAL A 24 3.79 9.44 30.77
CA VAL A 24 3.06 9.12 29.54
C VAL A 24 4.00 9.11 28.33
N VAL A 25 4.90 10.10 28.23
CA VAL A 25 5.91 10.16 27.15
C VAL A 25 6.84 8.95 27.21
N SER A 26 7.34 8.57 28.39
CA SER A 26 8.20 7.40 28.58
C SER A 26 7.50 6.08 28.27
N GLN A 27 6.17 6.00 28.43
CA GLN A 27 5.39 4.81 28.07
C GLN A 27 5.06 4.75 26.57
N LEU A 28 4.87 5.90 25.92
CA LEU A 28 4.51 5.97 24.50
C LEU A 28 5.70 5.95 23.56
N LEU A 29 6.87 6.46 23.97
CA LEU A 29 8.07 6.50 23.14
C LEU A 29 8.45 5.11 22.58
N PRO A 30 8.56 4.05 23.42
CA PRO A 30 8.96 2.73 22.94
C PRO A 30 7.97 2.14 21.93
N ALA A 31 6.67 2.38 22.12
CA ALA A 31 5.64 1.92 21.20
C ALA A 31 5.71 2.65 19.84
N LEU A 32 5.97 3.96 19.86
CA LEU A 32 6.17 4.77 18.66
C LEU A 32 7.46 4.37 17.93
N GLU A 33 8.56 4.17 18.64
CA GLU A 33 9.83 3.71 18.06
C GLU A 33 9.69 2.33 17.43
N SER A 34 9.00 1.40 18.09
CA SER A 34 8.74 0.06 17.56
C SER A 34 7.88 0.11 16.30
N ALA A 35 6.78 0.87 16.32
CA ALA A 35 5.88 1.02 15.17
C ALA A 35 6.58 1.69 13.98
N LEU A 36 7.37 2.73 14.24
CA LEU A 36 8.15 3.42 13.21
C LEU A 36 9.22 2.49 12.64
N SER A 37 9.96 1.77 13.49
CA SER A 37 10.99 0.82 13.05
C SER A 37 10.40 -0.30 12.21
N ALA A 38 9.27 -0.89 12.61
CA ALA A 38 8.59 -1.91 11.82
C ALA A 38 8.13 -1.38 10.46
N THR A 39 7.62 -0.15 10.40
CA THR A 39 7.19 0.50 9.16
C THR A 39 8.37 0.78 8.23
N ILE A 40 9.48 1.30 8.78
CA ILE A 40 10.72 1.56 8.04
C ILE A 40 11.31 0.25 7.53
N VAL A 41 11.46 -0.77 8.38
CA VAL A 41 12.00 -2.08 7.98
C VAL A 41 11.13 -2.72 6.90
N ASN A 42 9.81 -2.69 7.03
CA ASN A 42 8.91 -3.27 6.02
C ASN A 42 8.99 -2.52 4.68
N SER A 43 8.99 -1.18 4.71
CA SER A 43 9.07 -0.38 3.48
C SER A 43 10.42 -0.52 2.77
N ILE A 44 11.52 -0.46 3.51
CA ILE A 44 12.87 -0.68 2.99
C ILE A 44 13.02 -2.11 2.48
N SER A 45 12.60 -3.11 3.25
CA SER A 45 12.71 -4.52 2.84
C SER A 45 11.89 -4.78 1.58
N LEU A 46 10.67 -4.26 1.49
CA LEU A 46 9.84 -4.32 0.29
C LEU A 46 10.58 -3.67 -0.89
N GLN A 47 11.08 -2.43 -0.75
CA GLN A 47 11.82 -1.76 -1.82
C GLN A 47 13.08 -2.52 -2.24
N LEU A 48 13.97 -2.87 -1.32
CA LEU A 48 15.24 -3.52 -1.64
C LEU A 48 15.05 -4.91 -2.24
N THR A 49 14.20 -5.74 -1.66
CA THR A 49 14.04 -7.14 -2.11
C THR A 49 13.22 -7.24 -3.38
N THR A 50 12.12 -6.48 -3.49
CA THR A 50 11.22 -6.60 -4.65
C THR A 50 11.74 -5.85 -5.86
N LEU A 51 12.35 -4.68 -5.69
CA LEU A 51 12.88 -3.93 -6.83
C LEU A 51 14.17 -4.55 -7.36
N ALA A 52 15.06 -5.03 -6.50
CA ALA A 52 16.36 -5.53 -6.96
C ALA A 52 16.27 -6.95 -7.53
N ASN A 53 15.47 -7.84 -6.94
CA ASN A 53 15.61 -9.28 -7.17
C ASN A 53 14.34 -9.98 -7.67
N SER A 54 13.17 -9.32 -7.63
CA SER A 54 11.93 -9.96 -8.09
C SER A 54 11.62 -9.60 -9.55
N PRO A 55 11.38 -10.58 -10.44
CA PRO A 55 10.99 -10.29 -11.82
C PRO A 55 9.55 -9.76 -11.91
N THR A 56 8.71 -10.06 -10.91
CA THR A 56 7.31 -9.64 -10.88
C THR A 56 6.87 -9.11 -9.52
N ILE A 57 5.84 -8.26 -9.51
CA ILE A 57 5.27 -7.69 -8.29
C ILE A 57 3.76 -7.45 -8.43
N SER A 58 3.04 -7.39 -7.31
CA SER A 58 1.62 -7.02 -7.32
C SER A 58 1.42 -5.55 -7.75
N LYS A 59 0.27 -5.24 -8.35
CA LYS A 59 -0.11 -3.86 -8.68
C LYS A 59 -0.11 -2.94 -7.46
N LYS A 60 -0.56 -3.45 -6.31
CA LYS A 60 -0.66 -2.69 -5.07
C LYS A 60 0.72 -2.27 -4.57
N ASP A 61 1.65 -3.23 -4.51
CA ASP A 61 2.99 -2.96 -4.00
C ASP A 61 3.78 -2.09 -4.99
N PHE A 62 3.61 -2.30 -6.30
CA PHE A 62 4.19 -1.40 -7.30
C PHE A 62 3.71 0.04 -7.14
N ALA A 63 2.40 0.24 -6.94
CA ALA A 63 1.83 1.56 -6.73
C ALA A 63 2.39 2.21 -5.44
N ALA A 64 2.45 1.45 -4.34
CA ALA A 64 3.00 1.90 -3.07
C ALA A 64 4.49 2.28 -3.18
N ILE A 65 5.31 1.44 -3.82
CA ILE A 65 6.75 1.66 -3.99
C ILE A 65 7.03 2.90 -4.84
N ASN A 66 6.26 3.11 -5.91
CA ASN A 66 6.41 4.26 -6.79
C ASN A 66 5.67 5.51 -6.29
N GLY A 67 4.96 5.43 -5.16
CA GLY A 67 4.18 6.55 -4.61
C GLY A 67 3.05 7.02 -5.53
N ILE A 68 2.49 6.13 -6.36
CA ILE A 68 1.43 6.46 -7.31
C ILE A 68 0.09 5.87 -6.87
N SER A 69 -1.01 6.52 -7.28
CA SER A 69 -2.36 5.97 -7.04
C SER A 69 -2.66 4.81 -7.99
N SER A 70 -3.58 3.92 -7.59
CA SER A 70 -4.02 2.81 -8.44
C SER A 70 -4.60 3.29 -9.77
N ALA A 71 -5.29 4.43 -9.80
CA ALA A 71 -5.81 5.02 -11.03
C ALA A 71 -4.71 5.46 -12.00
N VAL A 72 -3.60 6.00 -11.48
CA VAL A 72 -2.43 6.35 -12.30
C VAL A 72 -1.76 5.08 -12.83
N LEU A 73 -1.64 4.05 -11.99
CA LEU A 73 -1.09 2.77 -12.41
C LEU A 73 -1.89 2.14 -13.57
N GLU A 74 -3.22 2.12 -13.49
CA GLU A 74 -4.03 1.60 -14.60
C GLU A 74 -3.86 2.42 -15.89
N LYS A 75 -3.70 3.74 -15.79
CA LYS A 75 -3.35 4.57 -16.97
C LYS A 75 -1.97 4.22 -17.53
N TRP A 76 -1.00 3.95 -16.67
CA TRP A 76 0.34 3.54 -17.09
C TRP A 76 0.32 2.18 -17.78
N ILE A 77 -0.50 1.24 -17.30
CA ILE A 77 -0.70 -0.06 -17.94
C ILE A 77 -1.39 0.11 -19.30
N ALA A 78 -2.46 0.93 -19.38
CA ALA A 78 -3.17 1.18 -20.62
C ALA A 78 -2.30 1.86 -21.68
N ASN A 79 -1.43 2.78 -21.27
CA ASN A 79 -0.46 3.45 -22.16
C ASN A 79 0.80 2.60 -22.43
N GLY A 80 0.86 1.39 -21.89
CA GLY A 80 1.99 0.47 -22.03
C GLY A 80 3.29 0.95 -21.36
N VAL A 81 3.24 1.94 -20.48
CA VAL A 81 4.39 2.39 -19.67
C VAL A 81 4.85 1.26 -18.75
N VAL A 82 3.89 0.55 -18.14
CA VAL A 82 4.13 -0.62 -17.30
C VAL A 82 3.54 -1.84 -17.99
N LEU A 83 4.27 -2.95 -17.98
CA LEU A 83 3.86 -4.20 -18.62
C LEU A 83 3.38 -5.20 -17.58
N LEU A 84 2.27 -5.88 -17.89
CA LEU A 84 1.78 -6.99 -17.08
C LEU A 84 2.60 -8.24 -17.33
N ALA A 85 2.85 -9.00 -16.27
CA ALA A 85 3.46 -10.32 -16.39
C ALA A 85 2.42 -11.31 -16.96
N PRO A 86 2.86 -12.27 -17.80
CA PRO A 86 1.99 -13.35 -18.25
C PRO A 86 1.58 -14.19 -17.03
N THR A 87 0.32 -14.10 -16.64
CA THR A 87 -0.23 -14.91 -15.54
C THR A 87 -0.86 -16.19 -16.11
N PRO A 88 -0.64 -17.36 -15.50
CA PRO A 88 -1.30 -18.59 -15.93
C PRO A 88 -2.82 -18.43 -15.82
N SER A 89 -3.52 -18.78 -16.89
CA SER A 89 -4.97 -18.95 -16.88
C SER A 89 -5.30 -20.38 -16.42
N THR A 90 -6.32 -20.49 -15.58
CA THR A 90 -6.86 -21.79 -15.15
C THR A 90 -8.29 -21.90 -15.63
N THR A 91 -8.67 -23.07 -16.15
CA THR A 91 -10.05 -23.30 -16.57
C THR A 91 -10.88 -23.73 -15.38
N ILE A 92 -12.00 -23.04 -15.15
CA ILE A 92 -12.92 -23.33 -14.06
C ILE A 92 -14.29 -23.69 -14.63
N THR A 93 -14.80 -24.82 -14.15
CA THR A 93 -16.16 -25.28 -14.43
C THR A 93 -17.08 -24.86 -13.29
N GLN A 94 -18.14 -24.13 -13.60
CA GLN A 94 -19.15 -23.72 -12.61
C GLN A 94 -20.55 -24.07 -13.09
N GLN A 95 -21.35 -24.66 -12.20
CA GLN A 95 -22.79 -24.83 -12.41
C GLN A 95 -23.49 -23.48 -12.18
N ARG A 96 -24.08 -22.91 -13.22
CA ARG A 96 -24.81 -21.64 -13.17
C ARG A 96 -26.25 -21.85 -13.64
N LYS A 97 -27.21 -21.31 -12.89
CA LYS A 97 -28.61 -21.33 -13.30
C LYS A 97 -28.81 -20.40 -14.49
N ASN A 98 -29.32 -20.93 -15.60
CA ASN A 98 -29.65 -20.15 -16.77
C ASN A 98 -30.85 -19.24 -16.44
N ARG A 99 -30.67 -17.93 -16.63
CA ARG A 99 -31.66 -16.92 -16.23
C ARG A 99 -32.93 -16.96 -17.08
N LYS A 100 -32.88 -17.54 -18.29
CA LYS A 100 -34.01 -17.64 -19.23
C LYS A 100 -34.76 -18.96 -19.09
N THR A 101 -34.06 -20.07 -18.91
CA THR A 101 -34.67 -21.41 -18.88
C THR A 101 -34.82 -22.00 -17.48
N GLY A 102 -34.21 -21.38 -16.47
CA GLY A 102 -34.27 -21.85 -15.07
C GLY A 102 -33.48 -23.12 -14.79
N GLN A 103 -32.91 -23.77 -15.81
CA GLN A 103 -32.13 -25.00 -15.68
C GLN A 103 -30.68 -24.71 -15.26
N MET A 104 -30.06 -25.67 -14.57
CA MET A 104 -28.64 -25.60 -14.24
C MET A 104 -27.82 -25.92 -15.49
N GLN A 105 -26.88 -25.04 -15.82
CA GLN A 105 -25.98 -25.20 -16.95
C GLN A 105 -24.53 -25.17 -16.45
N THR A 106 -23.73 -26.12 -16.91
CA THR A 106 -22.28 -26.12 -16.72
C THR A 106 -21.66 -25.05 -17.62
N VAL A 107 -21.02 -24.06 -17.03
CA VAL A 107 -20.29 -23.01 -17.73
C VAL A 107 -18.80 -23.23 -17.48
N VAL A 108 -18.03 -23.35 -18.57
CA VAL A 108 -16.57 -23.37 -18.55
C VAL A 108 -16.08 -21.93 -18.74
N MET A 109 -15.24 -21.44 -17.84
CA MET A 109 -14.67 -20.10 -17.94
C MET A 109 -13.17 -20.13 -17.65
N GLU A 110 -12.41 -19.27 -18.33
CA GLU A 110 -11.00 -19.03 -18.00
C GLU A 110 -10.91 -18.06 -16.84
N ARG A 111 -10.29 -18.49 -15.73
CA ARG A 111 -9.88 -17.63 -14.63
C ARG A 111 -8.44 -17.19 -14.89
N HIS A 112 -8.25 -15.90 -15.13
CA HIS A 112 -6.93 -15.30 -15.07
C HIS A 112 -6.50 -15.15 -13.61
N GLY A 113 -5.23 -15.46 -13.31
CA GLY A 113 -4.63 -15.13 -12.02
C GLY A 113 -4.62 -13.61 -11.77
N ASN A 114 -4.32 -13.19 -10.55
CA ASN A 114 -4.16 -11.77 -10.25
C ASN A 114 -3.08 -11.16 -11.13
N ALA A 115 -3.42 -10.10 -11.87
CA ALA A 115 -2.50 -9.43 -12.76
C ALA A 115 -1.28 -8.91 -11.98
N LEU A 116 -0.09 -9.43 -12.31
CA LEU A 116 1.19 -8.99 -11.78
C LEU A 116 1.86 -8.03 -12.77
N ILE A 117 2.76 -7.20 -12.27
CA ILE A 117 3.59 -6.31 -13.07
C ILE A 117 4.93 -6.99 -13.32
N ASN A 118 5.40 -6.93 -14.56
CA ASN A 118 6.74 -7.36 -14.94
C ASN A 118 7.73 -6.21 -14.68
N LEU A 119 8.54 -6.36 -13.63
CA LEU A 119 9.52 -5.34 -13.22
C LEU A 119 10.72 -5.28 -14.17
N GLU A 120 11.19 -6.41 -14.67
CA GLU A 120 12.34 -6.46 -15.59
C GLU A 120 12.03 -5.72 -16.88
N ALA A 121 10.87 -6.00 -17.48
CA ALA A 121 10.47 -5.36 -18.73
C ALA A 121 10.27 -3.84 -18.55
N TRP A 122 9.74 -3.43 -17.39
CA TRP A 122 9.60 -2.01 -17.06
C TRP A 122 10.96 -1.31 -16.86
N ARG A 123 11.89 -1.93 -16.12
CA ARG A 123 13.25 -1.40 -15.92
C ARG A 123 14.00 -1.27 -17.23
N GLU A 124 13.95 -2.31 -18.06
CA GLU A 124 14.65 -2.31 -19.33
C GLU A 124 14.07 -1.25 -20.27
N LYS A 125 12.74 -1.07 -20.31
CA LYS A 125 12.10 0.02 -21.05
C LYS A 125 12.58 1.40 -20.56
N ASN A 126 12.64 1.61 -19.25
CA ASN A 126 13.14 2.87 -18.68
C ASN A 126 14.62 3.10 -19.02
N ARG A 127 15.46 2.06 -18.97
CA ARG A 127 16.87 2.13 -19.36
C ARG A 127 17.04 2.50 -20.83
N GLN A 128 16.30 1.86 -21.72
CA GLN A 128 16.31 2.17 -23.16
C GLN A 128 15.88 3.62 -23.43
N GLN A 129 14.85 4.09 -22.74
CA GLN A 129 14.40 5.48 -22.84
C GLN A 129 15.48 6.45 -22.33
N ALA A 130 16.14 6.15 -21.22
CA ALA A 130 17.22 6.97 -20.67
C ALA A 130 18.42 7.08 -21.62
N ILE A 131 18.80 5.98 -22.27
CA ILE A 131 19.83 5.96 -23.32
C ILE A 131 19.37 6.80 -24.52
N LYS A 132 18.14 6.61 -24.99
CA LYS A 132 17.57 7.37 -26.12
C LYS A 132 17.53 8.88 -25.84
N CYS A 133 17.22 9.26 -24.60
CA CYS A 133 17.22 10.65 -24.13
C CYS A 133 18.60 11.19 -23.75
N ARG A 134 19.68 10.40 -23.89
CA ARG A 134 21.06 10.77 -23.52
C ARG A 134 21.23 11.11 -22.03
N TYR A 135 20.38 10.57 -21.16
CA TYR A 135 20.56 10.66 -19.70
C TYR A 135 21.65 9.71 -19.20
N ILE A 136 21.93 8.65 -19.97
CA ILE A 136 22.99 7.69 -19.70
C ILE A 136 23.84 7.60 -20.96
N ASN A 137 25.15 7.77 -20.79
CA ASN A 137 26.12 7.56 -21.87
C ASN A 137 26.28 6.05 -22.10
N ARG A 138 26.39 5.67 -23.37
CA ARG A 138 26.38 4.29 -23.83
C ARG A 138 27.65 3.55 -23.44
#